data_AF-A0A3D2IPX6-F1
#
_entry.id   AF-A0A3D2IPX6-F1
#
_cell.length_a   1.000
_cell.length_b   1.000
_cell.length_c   1.000
_cell.angle_alpha   90.00
_cell.angle_beta   90.00
_cell.angle_gamma   90.00
#
_symmetry.space_group_name_H-M   'P 1'
#
loop_
_entity.id
_entity.type
_entity.pdbx_description
1 polymer ?
#
loop_
_entity_poly.entity_id
_entity_poly.type
_entity_poly.pdbx_seq_one_letter_code
_entity_poly.pdbx_strand_id
1 'polypeptide(L)'
;GTDTLICAICAAPRVLGAAGLLQGHTATCYPGIEEYLTGAVTTQKEVEVSGQFVTSRGLGTAIPFALKIIELLAGRDAAEKMKNSIVFNISL
;
A
#
# COMPACT_ATOMS: atom_id res chain seq x y z
N GLY A 1 2.69 16.46 -14.09
CA GLY A 1 3.78 15.93 -13.26
C GLY A 1 3.17 14.89 -12.35
N THR A 2 3.54 13.63 -12.52
CA THR A 2 2.81 12.47 -11.99
C THR A 2 3.71 11.62 -11.08
N ASP A 3 4.43 12.27 -10.16
CA ASP A 3 5.50 11.66 -9.36
C ASP A 3 5.15 11.51 -7.86
N THR A 4 3.92 11.81 -7.44
CA THR A 4 3.53 11.74 -6.02
C THR A 4 2.69 10.51 -5.73
N LEU A 5 3.24 9.59 -4.94
CA LEU A 5 2.50 8.45 -4.41
C LEU A 5 1.60 8.88 -3.25
N ILE A 6 0.38 8.33 -3.20
CA ILE A 6 -0.53 8.45 -2.07
C ILE A 6 -0.55 7.11 -1.34
N CYS A 7 0.07 7.10 -0.16
CA CYS A 7 0.31 5.88 0.61
C CYS A 7 -0.57 5.85 1.86
N ALA A 8 -1.36 4.80 2.07
CA ALA A 8 -2.23 4.66 3.24
C ALA A 8 -2.25 3.23 3.79
N ILE A 9 -2.06 3.07 5.10
CA ILE A 9 -1.98 1.75 5.76
C ILE A 9 -2.98 1.65 6.91
N CYS A 10 -3.38 0.42 7.23
CA CYS A 10 -4.28 0.13 8.35
C CYS A 10 -5.67 0.72 8.09
N ALA A 11 -6.15 1.60 8.97
CA ALA A 11 -7.44 2.28 8.81
C ALA A 11 -7.35 3.53 7.90
N ALA A 12 -6.15 4.03 7.59
CA ALA A 12 -5.98 5.27 6.80
C ALA A 12 -6.62 5.24 5.40
N PRO A 13 -6.69 4.12 4.65
CA PRO A 13 -7.35 4.07 3.34
C PRO A 13 -8.80 4.54 3.35
N ARG A 14 -9.50 4.49 4.50
CA ARG A 14 -10.87 5.03 4.66
C ARG A 14 -10.96 6.52 4.33
N VAL A 15 -9.90 7.29 4.56
CA VAL A 15 -9.86 8.73 4.25
C VAL A 15 -9.88 8.92 2.73
N LEU A 16 -9.19 8.05 2.00
CA LEU A 16 -9.17 8.07 0.53
C LEU A 16 -10.54 7.64 -0.04
N GLY A 17 -11.15 6.61 0.57
CA GLY A 17 -12.51 6.17 0.23
C GLY A 17 -13.56 7.26 0.46
N ALA A 18 -13.54 7.90 1.65
CA ALA A 18 -14.44 9.01 1.97
C ALA A 18 -14.25 10.23 1.05
N ALA A 19 -13.05 10.44 0.53
CA ALA A 19 -12.76 11.48 -0.47
C ALA A 19 -13.13 11.09 -1.91
N GLY A 20 -13.63 9.86 -2.14
CA GLY A 20 -13.99 9.35 -3.47
C GLY A 20 -12.79 9.07 -4.38
N LEU A 21 -11.57 9.05 -3.83
CA LEU A 21 -10.32 8.94 -4.59
C LEU A 21 -10.04 7.52 -5.09
N LEU A 22 -10.69 6.51 -4.50
CA LEU A 22 -10.46 5.11 -4.82
C LEU A 22 -11.46 4.52 -5.85
N GLN A 23 -12.29 5.35 -6.48
CA GLN A 23 -13.29 4.88 -7.43
C GLN A 23 -12.65 4.11 -8.59
N GLY A 24 -12.98 2.81 -8.70
CA GLY A 24 -12.45 1.93 -9.74
C GLY A 24 -11.01 1.43 -9.51
N HIS A 25 -10.37 1.81 -8.39
CA HIS A 25 -9.05 1.35 -8.01
C HIS A 25 -9.11 0.11 -7.11
N THR A 26 -8.08 -0.74 -7.17
CA THR A 26 -7.88 -1.78 -6.15
C THR A 26 -7.24 -1.16 -4.91
N ALA A 27 -7.71 -1.57 -3.74
CA ALA A 27 -7.15 -1.14 -2.47
C ALA A 27 -7.28 -2.24 -1.41
N THR A 28 -6.43 -2.19 -0.39
CA THR A 28 -6.49 -3.06 0.77
C THR A 28 -6.46 -2.22 2.04
N CYS A 29 -6.99 -2.73 3.15
CA CYS A 29 -7.05 -2.01 4.42
C CYS A 29 -7.05 -2.98 5.60
N TYR A 30 -7.11 -2.41 6.81
CA TYR A 30 -7.32 -3.19 8.02
C TYR A 30 -8.66 -3.94 7.94
N PRO A 31 -8.72 -5.22 8.38
CA PRO A 31 -9.96 -5.98 8.41
C PRO A 31 -11.07 -5.25 9.19
N GLY A 32 -12.27 -5.16 8.62
CA GLY A 32 -13.40 -4.45 9.20
C GLY A 32 -13.49 -2.97 8.82
N ILE A 33 -12.65 -2.48 7.91
CA ILE A 33 -12.70 -1.11 7.38
C ILE A 33 -13.12 -1.07 5.90
N GLU A 34 -13.36 -2.22 5.27
CA GLU A 34 -13.65 -2.35 3.83
C GLU A 34 -14.86 -1.52 3.40
N GLU A 35 -15.90 -1.42 4.24
CA GLU A 35 -17.11 -0.64 3.96
C GLU A 35 -16.84 0.87 3.75
N TYR A 36 -15.73 1.39 4.30
CA TYR A 36 -15.35 2.80 4.17
C TYR A 36 -14.50 3.08 2.93
N LEU A 37 -14.09 2.05 2.17
CA LEU A 37 -13.33 2.20 0.91
C LEU A 37 -14.30 2.35 -0.26
N THR A 38 -15.20 3.33 -0.17
CA THR A 38 -16.26 3.55 -1.16
C THR A 38 -15.71 3.66 -2.57
N GLY A 39 -16.26 2.87 -3.49
CA GLY A 39 -15.87 2.84 -4.90
C GLY A 39 -14.64 2.00 -5.23
N ALA A 40 -13.89 1.53 -4.22
CA ALA A 40 -12.73 0.68 -4.42
C ALA A 40 -13.12 -0.79 -4.62
N VAL A 41 -12.27 -1.52 -5.34
CA VAL A 41 -12.26 -2.99 -5.33
C VAL A 41 -11.35 -3.44 -4.18
N THR A 42 -11.95 -3.74 -3.02
CA THR A 42 -11.21 -4.13 -1.83
C THR A 42 -10.62 -5.54 -1.97
N THR A 43 -9.33 -5.68 -1.69
CA THR A 43 -8.64 -6.98 -1.70
C THR A 43 -8.06 -7.31 -0.34
N GLN A 44 -7.57 -8.54 -0.19
CA GLN A 44 -6.93 -9.03 1.03
C GLN A 44 -5.41 -9.12 0.91
N LYS A 45 -4.81 -8.56 -0.16
CA LYS A 45 -3.35 -8.56 -0.34
C LYS A 45 -2.68 -7.73 0.75
N GLU A 46 -1.42 -8.07 1.06
CA GLU A 46 -0.62 -7.31 2.02
C GLU A 46 -0.37 -5.88 1.55
N VAL A 47 -0.17 -5.71 0.23
CA VAL A 47 0.01 -4.41 -0.44
C VAL A 47 -0.77 -4.42 -1.76
N GLU A 48 -1.54 -3.36 -2.01
CA GLU A 48 -2.14 -3.07 -3.32
C GLU A 48 -1.49 -1.82 -3.91
N VAL A 49 -1.23 -1.85 -5.21
CA VAL A 49 -0.75 -0.71 -6.00
C VAL A 49 -1.71 -0.50 -7.16
N SER A 50 -2.33 0.68 -7.22
CA SER A 50 -3.28 1.04 -8.27
C SER A 50 -3.11 2.50 -8.66
N GLY A 51 -2.52 2.74 -9.84
CA GLY A 51 -2.10 4.09 -10.25
C GLY A 51 -1.11 4.68 -9.24
N GLN A 52 -1.44 5.85 -8.67
CA GLN A 52 -0.63 6.51 -7.64
C GLN A 52 -0.93 6.04 -6.20
N PHE A 53 -1.93 5.18 -6.00
CA PHE A 53 -2.32 4.71 -4.68
C PHE A 53 -1.55 3.45 -4.28
N VAL A 54 -0.96 3.49 -3.09
CA VAL A 54 -0.34 2.33 -2.44
C VAL A 54 -1.03 2.12 -1.11
N THR A 55 -1.66 0.97 -0.92
CA THR A 55 -2.41 0.67 0.32
C THR A 55 -1.95 -0.63 0.97
N SER A 56 -2.12 -0.73 2.30
CA SER A 56 -1.70 -1.92 3.06
C SER A 56 -2.56 -2.15 4.32
N ARG A 57 -2.50 -3.37 4.87
CA ARG A 57 -3.48 -3.89 5.84
C ARG A 57 -3.24 -3.47 7.29
N GLY A 58 -1.99 -3.38 7.76
CA GLY A 58 -1.71 -3.05 9.16
C GLY A 58 -0.26 -3.24 9.55
N LEU A 59 0.02 -3.27 10.86
CA LEU A 59 1.39 -3.40 11.38
C LEU A 59 2.13 -4.62 10.79
N GLY A 60 1.46 -5.77 10.70
CA GLY A 60 2.05 -7.00 10.16
C GLY A 60 2.49 -6.90 8.69
N THR A 61 1.97 -5.93 7.94
CA THR A 61 2.28 -5.71 6.53
C THR A 61 3.07 -4.41 6.30
N ALA A 62 3.55 -3.76 7.37
CA ALA A 62 4.27 -2.49 7.29
C ALA A 62 5.61 -2.58 6.56
N ILE A 63 6.35 -3.69 6.74
CA ILE A 63 7.63 -3.89 6.04
C ILE A 63 7.39 -4.13 4.54
N PRO A 64 6.53 -5.08 4.10
CA PRO A 64 6.18 -5.22 2.68
C PRO A 64 5.69 -3.91 2.04
N PHE A 65 4.89 -3.13 2.77
CA PHE A 65 4.41 -1.81 2.33
C PHE A 65 5.55 -0.82 2.11
N ALA A 66 6.45 -0.67 3.09
CA ALA A 66 7.60 0.23 2.98
C ALA A 66 8.55 -0.19 1.84
N LEU A 67 8.83 -1.48 1.70
CA LEU A 67 9.67 -2.00 0.62
C LEU A 67 9.06 -1.73 -0.76
N LYS A 68 7.74 -1.90 -0.92
CA LYS A 68 7.06 -1.56 -2.17
C LYS A 68 7.13 -0.06 -2.48
N ILE A 69 7.01 0.81 -1.49
CA ILE A 69 7.18 2.27 -1.67
C ILE A 69 8.61 2.59 -2.12
N ILE A 70 9.63 1.99 -1.49
CA ILE A 70 11.03 2.19 -1.88
C ILE A 70 11.25 1.69 -3.31
N GLU A 71 10.69 0.54 -3.68
CA GLU A 71 10.78 0.01 -5.04
C GLU A 71 10.20 0.99 -6.08
N LEU A 72 9.02 1.57 -5.79
CA LEU A 72 8.35 2.50 -6.70
C LEU A 72 9.09 3.85 -6.82
N LEU A 73 9.75 4.32 -5.76
CA LEU A 73 10.44 5.62 -5.75
C LEU A 73 11.92 5.55 -6.15
N ALA A 74 12.60 4.47 -5.79
CA ALA A 74 14.06 4.35 -5.89
C ALA A 74 14.51 3.06 -6.62
N GLY A 75 13.57 2.28 -7.14
CA GLY A 75 13.85 1.05 -7.88
C GLY A 75 14.06 -0.18 -7.00
N ARG A 76 14.02 -1.35 -7.65
CA ARG A 76 14.09 -2.66 -7.00
C ARG A 76 15.39 -2.86 -6.20
N ASP A 77 16.52 -2.42 -6.74
CA ASP A 77 17.83 -2.57 -6.07
C ASP A 77 17.87 -1.84 -4.72
N ALA A 78 17.23 -0.69 -4.60
CA ALA A 78 17.14 0.05 -3.35
C ALA A 78 16.26 -0.68 -2.32
N ALA A 79 15.14 -1.25 -2.77
CA ALA A 79 14.26 -2.05 -1.92
C ALA A 79 14.96 -3.32 -1.40
N GLU A 80 15.68 -4.05 -2.26
CA GLU A 80 16.44 -5.24 -1.86
C GLU A 80 17.58 -4.89 -0.89
N LYS A 81 18.32 -3.80 -1.13
CA LYS A 81 19.33 -3.30 -0.18
C LYS A 81 18.71 -3.00 1.18
N MET A 82 17.57 -2.30 1.21
CA MET A 82 16.87 -1.98 2.45
C MET A 82 16.43 -3.25 3.18
N LYS A 83 15.76 -4.17 2.47
CA LYS A 83 15.32 -5.46 2.99
C LYS A 83 16.45 -6.24 3.65
N ASN A 84 17.62 -6.30 3.02
CA ASN A 84 18.80 -6.96 3.56
C ASN A 84 19.34 -6.24 4.81
N SER A 85 19.33 -4.90 4.82
CA SER A 85 19.82 -4.11 5.97
C SER A 85 19.01 -4.29 7.25
N ILE A 86 17.71 -4.60 7.11
CA ILE A 86 16.81 -4.88 8.24
C ILE A 86 16.63 -6.38 8.52
N VAL A 87 17.41 -7.25 7.85
CA VAL A 87 17.37 -8.71 8.02
C VAL A 87 15.96 -9.29 7.84
N PHE A 88 15.23 -8.81 6.83
CA PHE A 88 13.87 -9.25 6.55
C PHE A 88 13.84 -10.38 5.51
N ASN A 89 13.73 -11.62 5.99
CA ASN A 89 13.88 -12.84 5.19
C ASN A 89 12.56 -13.41 4.64
N ILE A 90 11.71 -12.56 4.04
CA ILE A 90 10.54 -13.02 3.28
C ILE A 90 10.83 -12.84 1.78
N SER A 91 10.59 -13.87 0.97
CA SER A 91 10.72 -13.78 -0.49
C SER A 91 9.70 -12.77 -1.04
N LEU A 92 10.18 -11.79 -1.82
CA LEU A 92 9.33 -10.79 -2.49
C LEU A 92 8.54 -11.41 -3.64
#